data_AF-A0A3N2N6J9-F1
#
_entry.id   AF-A0A3N2N6J9-F1
#
_cell.length_a   1.000
_cell.length_b   1.000
_cell.length_c   1.000
_cell.angle_alpha   90.00
_cell.angle_beta   90.00
_cell.angle_gamma   90.00
#
_symmetry.space_group_name_H-M   'P 1'
#
loop_
_entity.id
_entity.type
_entity.pdbx_description
1 polymer ?
#
loop_
_entity_poly.entity_id
_entity_poly.type
_entity_poly.pdbx_seq_one_letter_code
_entity_poly.pdbx_strand_id
1 'polypeptide(L)' 'MMDQIGKSIASAAVMLLFMFSLIFCFDSPDTLTNIMLVGANALFWGGLLWLINRKGGRQ' A
#
# COMPACT_ATOMS: atom_id res chain seq x y z
N MET A 1 -21.47 9.13 -3.27
CA MET A 1 -21.04 9.49 -1.91
C MET A 1 -20.54 8.27 -1.13
N MET A 2 -21.35 7.22 -0.94
CA MET A 2 -20.91 5.96 -0.29
C MET A 2 -19.71 5.28 -0.95
N ASP A 3 -19.65 5.21 -2.29
CA ASP A 3 -18.49 4.65 -3.03
C ASP A 3 -17.18 5.41 -2.74
N GLN A 4 -17.27 6.73 -2.65
CA GLN A 4 -16.12 7.61 -2.40
C GLN A 4 -15.68 7.57 -0.93
N ILE A 5 -16.63 7.47 0.01
CA ILE A 5 -16.34 7.23 1.43
C ILE A 5 -15.67 5.87 1.62
N GLY A 6 -16.19 4.82 0.97
CA GLY A 6 -15.60 3.47 1.00
C GLY A 6 -14.17 3.44 0.46
N LYS A 7 -13.91 4.10 -0.69
CA LYS A 7 -12.55 4.25 -1.23
C LYS A 7 -11.62 5.02 -0.30
N SER A 8 -12.12 6.06 0.37
CA SER A 8 -11.32 6.84 1.33
C SER A 8 -10.93 6.00 2.54
N ILE A 9 -11.87 5.27 3.13
CA ILE A 9 -11.62 4.37 4.27
C ILE A 9 -10.64 3.26 3.89
N ALA A 10 -10.85 2.62 2.72
CA ALA A 10 -9.95 1.59 2.23
C ALA A 10 -8.54 2.13 1.97
N SER A 11 -8.42 3.32 1.37
CA SER A 11 -7.12 3.96 1.15
C SER A 11 -6.43 4.33 2.47
N ALA A 12 -7.17 4.80 3.47
CA ALA A 12 -6.64 5.08 4.81
C ALA A 12 -6.14 3.81 5.52
N ALA A 13 -6.90 2.71 5.43
CA ALA A 13 -6.48 1.41 5.96
C ALA A 13 -5.20 0.90 5.27
N VAL A 14 -5.10 1.05 3.95
CA VAL A 14 -3.89 0.69 3.19
C VAL A 14 -2.68 1.52 3.65
N MET A 15 -2.83 2.84 3.83
CA MET A 15 -1.74 3.69 4.32
C MET A 15 -1.29 3.29 5.73
N LEU A 16 -2.23 2.95 6.62
CA LEU A 16 -1.92 2.49 7.97
C LEU A 16 -1.16 1.17 7.96
N LEU A 17 -1.60 0.20 7.17
CA LEU A 17 -0.93 -1.09 7.02
C LEU A 17 0.43 -0.95 6.34
N PHE A 18 0.56 -0.07 5.34
CA PHE A 18 1.83 0.25 4.71
C PHE A 18 2.87 0.73 5.74
N MET A 19 2.49 1.67 6.62
CA MET A 19 3.36 2.17 7.69
C MET A 19 3.72 1.07 8.69
N PHE A 20 2.76 0.22 9.05
CA PHE A 20 3.01 -0.93 9.93
C PHE A 20 3.99 -1.92 9.30
N SER A 21 3.87 -2.22 8.00
CA SER A 21 4.76 -3.11 7.27
C SER A 21 6.20 -2.57 7.16
N LEU A 22 6.41 -1.24 7.16
CA LEU A 22 7.75 -0.66 7.12
C LEU A 22 8.59 -1.05 8.34
N ILE A 23 7.98 -1.24 9.52
CA ILE A 23 8.69 -1.66 10.73
C ILE A 23 9.43 -2.99 10.48
N PHE A 24 8.79 -3.92 9.78
CA PHE A 24 9.39 -5.22 9.43
C PHE A 24 10.38 -5.13 8.26
N CYS A 25 10.21 -4.17 7.36
CA CYS A 25 11.11 -4.01 6.21
C CYS A 25 12.53 -3.57 6.60
N PHE A 26 12.73 -3.06 7.82
CA PHE A 26 14.04 -2.63 8.33
C PHE A 26 14.62 -3.57 9.39
N ASP A 27 13.99 -4.72 9.64
CA ASP A 27 14.42 -5.67 10.67
C ASP A 27 15.62 -6.53 10.23
N SER A 28 15.94 -6.54 8.92
CA SER A 28 17.10 -7.30 8.44
C SER A 28 18.40 -6.56 8.76
N PRO A 29 19.46 -7.27 9.18
CA PRO A 29 20.80 -6.71 9.30
C PRO A 29 21.43 -6.36 7.94
N ASP A 30 20.90 -6.93 6.84
CA ASP A 30 21.41 -6.69 5.49
C ASP A 30 20.67 -5.54 4.80
N THR A 31 21.44 -4.55 4.34
CA THR A 31 20.87 -3.33 3.74
C THR A 31 20.21 -3.60 2.39
N LEU A 32 20.71 -4.55 1.59
CA LEU A 32 20.10 -4.90 0.30
C LEU A 32 18.73 -5.56 0.51
N THR A 33 18.62 -6.44 1.50
CA THR A 33 17.37 -7.09 1.90
C THR A 33 16.35 -6.04 2.35
N ASN A 34 16.75 -5.06 3.16
CA ASN A 34 15.87 -3.97 3.57
C ASN A 34 15.37 -3.13 2.37
N ILE A 35 16.27 -2.76 1.45
CA ILE A 35 15.91 -2.02 0.23
C ILE A 35 14.91 -2.82 -0.61
N MET A 36 15.15 -4.13 -0.79
CA MET A 36 14.27 -5.01 -1.54
C MET A 36 12.88 -5.13 -0.89
N LEU A 37 12.83 -5.28 0.44
CA LEU A 37 11.57 -5.36 1.20
C LEU A 37 10.77 -4.07 1.13
N VAL A 38 11.41 -2.92 1.31
CA VAL A 38 10.76 -1.60 1.15
C VAL A 38 10.23 -1.42 -0.27
N GLY A 39 11.01 -1.82 -1.29
CA GLY A 39 10.60 -1.78 -2.68
C GLY A 39 9.37 -2.66 -2.96
N ALA A 40 9.40 -3.91 -2.50
CA ALA A 40 8.27 -4.84 -2.62
C ALA A 40 7.02 -4.32 -1.88
N ASN A 41 7.20 -3.77 -0.69
CA ASN A 41 6.14 -3.16 0.11
C ASN A 41 5.50 -1.96 -0.62
N ALA A 42 6.31 -1.06 -1.19
CA ALA A 42 5.83 0.07 -1.97
C ALA A 42 5.07 -0.36 -3.23
N LEU A 43 5.57 -1.37 -3.95
CA LEU A 43 4.88 -1.91 -5.14
C LEU A 43 3.56 -2.58 -4.77
N PHE A 44 3.53 -3.38 -3.69
CA PHE A 44 2.34 -4.09 -3.25
C PHE A 44 1.23 -3.12 -2.83
N TRP A 45 1.51 -2.22 -1.89
CA TRP A 45 0.52 -1.26 -1.39
C TRP A 45 0.19 -0.18 -2.41
N GLY A 46 1.16 0.27 -3.21
CA GLY A 46 0.94 1.20 -4.32
C GLY A 46 0.02 0.60 -5.38
N GLY A 47 0.22 -0.67 -5.73
CA GLY A 47 -0.68 -1.41 -6.61
C GLY A 47 -2.09 -1.56 -6.04
N LEU A 48 -2.21 -1.82 -4.73
CA LEU A 48 -3.50 -1.93 -4.06
C LEU A 48 -4.25 -0.59 -4.00
N LEU A 49 -3.55 0.51 -3.70
CA LEU A 49 -4.10 1.87 -3.78
C LEU A 49 -4.55 2.21 -5.20
N TRP A 50 -3.77 1.81 -6.20
CA TRP A 50 -4.13 1.98 -7.59
C TRP A 50 -5.40 1.19 -7.93
N LEU A 51 -5.57 -0.05 -7.46
CA LEU A 51 -6.78 -0.85 -7.67
C LEU A 51 -8.02 -0.22 -6.98
N ILE A 52 -7.87 0.26 -5.74
CA ILE A 52 -8.96 0.91 -4.99
C ILE A 52 -9.41 2.19 -5.70
N ASN A 53 -8.46 2.97 -6.21
CA ASN A 53 -8.71 4.26 -6.86
C ASN A 53 -8.88 4.15 -8.37
N ARG A 54 -8.71 2.96 -8.95
CA ARG A 54 -8.94 2.69 -10.37
C ARG A 54 -10.40 3.04 -10.65
N LYS A 55 -10.62 4.12 -11.40
CA LYS A 55 -11.92 4.36 -12.03
C LYS A 55 -12.27 3.10 -12.79
N GLY A 56 -13.37 2.44 -12.42
CA GLY A 56 -13.89 1.30 -13.16
C GLY A 56 -13.89 1.65 -14.63
N GLY A 57 -13.15 0.89 -15.43
CA GLY A 57 -13.23 1.02 -16.87
C GLY A 57 -14.66 0.69 -17.27
N ARG A 58 -15.31 1.67 -17.90
CA ARG A 58 -16.66 1.69 -18.49
C ARG A 58 -17.80 2.10 -17.56
N GLN A 59 -18.32 3.28 -17.91
CA GLN A 59 -19.74 3.62 -17.94
C GLN A 59 -20.59 2.48 -18.51
#